data_AF-A0A7X9G3D8-F1
#
_entry.id   AF-A0A7X9G3D8-F1
#
_cell.length_a   1.000
_cell.length_b   1.000
_cell.length_c   1.000
_cell.angle_alpha   90.00
_cell.angle_beta   90.00
_cell.angle_gamma   90.00
#
_symmetry.space_group_name_H-M   'P 1'
#
loop_
_entity.id
_entity.type
_entity.pdbx_description
1 polymer ?
#
loop_
_entity_poly.entity_id
_entity_poly.type
_entity_poly.pdbx_seq_one_letter_code
_entity_poly.pdbx_strand_id
1 'polypeptide(L)'
;NGWRTRILDSTTWEQACPSLPFWVRQRSRWVKGYIQTYLVRTRDFWGLHRRLGFWNSVQFHLLIGGTFVSQLINPFYWLMTILWLTVRPEGLDYYFPPLIFAMGSFCLFVGNFIFAYTSAIACVRRGVGHLARYGLVMPAYWLMMSLGAWKGFLQLFHKPHHWEKTKHFSETDTGQQQSTT
;
A
#
# COMPACT_ATOMS: atom_id res chain seq x y z
N ASN A 1 -23.24 6.74 -19.82
CA ASN A 1 -22.56 5.89 -20.82
C ASN A 1 -22.38 4.49 -20.25
N GLY A 2 -23.29 3.57 -20.59
CA GLY A 2 -23.41 2.23 -20.00
C GLY A 2 -22.34 1.20 -20.43
N TRP A 3 -21.09 1.64 -20.56
CA TRP A 3 -19.97 0.74 -20.86
C TRP A 3 -19.64 -0.11 -19.63
N ARG A 4 -19.28 -1.37 -19.86
CA ARG A 4 -18.89 -2.31 -18.81
C ARG A 4 -17.43 -2.72 -19.00
N THR A 5 -16.65 -2.72 -17.94
CA THR A 5 -15.31 -3.29 -17.90
C THR A 5 -15.40 -4.74 -17.43
N ARG A 6 -14.55 -5.61 -17.99
CA ARG A 6 -14.38 -7.01 -17.56
C ARG A 6 -12.89 -7.31 -17.44
N ILE A 7 -12.53 -8.20 -16.52
CA ILE A 7 -11.15 -8.72 -16.39
C ILE A 7 -11.02 -9.89 -17.35
N LEU A 8 -10.00 -9.87 -18.21
CA LEU A 8 -9.67 -10.98 -19.09
C LEU A 8 -8.91 -12.05 -18.30
N ASP A 9 -9.30 -13.32 -18.43
CA ASP A 9 -8.61 -14.45 -17.80
C ASP A 9 -7.35 -14.83 -18.60
N SER A 10 -6.36 -13.94 -18.56
CA SER A 10 -5.06 -14.10 -19.19
C SER A 10 -3.95 -13.84 -18.18
N THR A 11 -2.82 -14.51 -18.36
CA THR A 11 -1.62 -14.31 -17.53
C THR A 11 -0.59 -13.54 -18.34
N THR A 12 -0.27 -12.34 -17.89
CA THR A 12 0.83 -11.54 -18.43
C THR A 12 2.00 -11.59 -17.47
N TRP A 13 3.19 -11.90 -17.98
CA TRP A 13 4.41 -11.92 -17.19
C TRP A 13 5.10 -10.56 -17.32
N GLU A 14 5.34 -9.90 -16.19
CA GLU A 14 6.13 -8.68 -16.10
C GLU A 14 7.41 -8.95 -15.30
N GLN A 15 8.48 -8.25 -15.65
CA GLN A 15 9.73 -8.31 -14.92
C GLN A 15 9.54 -7.77 -13.49
N ALA A 16 9.95 -8.56 -12.49
CA ALA A 16 9.94 -8.12 -11.11
C ALA A 16 10.94 -6.97 -10.90
N CYS A 17 10.66 -6.09 -9.94
CA CYS A 17 11.59 -5.03 -9.58
C CYS A 17 12.91 -5.62 -9.05
N PRO A 18 14.07 -5.30 -9.66
CA PRO A 18 15.32 -5.98 -9.35
C PRO A 18 16.04 -5.42 -8.11
N SER A 19 15.64 -4.24 -7.62
CA SER A 19 16.27 -3.65 -6.43
C SER A 19 15.30 -2.84 -5.59
N LEU A 20 15.61 -2.75 -4.29
CA LEU A 20 14.81 -2.01 -3.31
C LEU A 20 14.67 -0.51 -3.65
N PRO A 21 15.72 0.22 -4.08
CA PRO A 21 15.56 1.63 -4.46
C PRO A 21 14.59 1.83 -5.64
N PHE A 22 14.60 0.93 -6.63
CA PHE A 22 13.64 0.99 -7.73
C PHE A 22 12.23 0.67 -7.28
N TRP A 23 12.06 -0.30 -6.39
CA TRP A 23 10.76 -0.61 -5.79
C TRP A 23 10.18 0.59 -5.04
N VAL A 24 10.98 1.30 -4.22
CA VAL A 24 10.54 2.50 -3.48
C VAL A 24 10.16 3.64 -4.44
N ARG A 25 10.94 3.84 -5.52
CA ARG A 25 10.60 4.78 -6.60
C ARG A 25 9.28 4.44 -7.30
N GLN A 26 9.07 3.16 -7.61
CA GLN A 26 7.82 2.70 -8.24
C GLN A 26 6.61 2.92 -7.33
N ARG A 27 6.74 2.60 -6.04
CA ARG A 27 5.65 2.72 -5.07
C ARG A 27 5.34 4.16 -4.71
N SER A 28 6.35 5.00 -4.53
CA SER A 28 6.15 6.44 -4.32
C SER A 28 5.39 7.09 -5.47
N ARG A 29 5.68 6.70 -6.71
CA ARG A 29 4.93 7.11 -7.90
C ARG A 29 3.45 6.69 -7.85
N TRP A 30 3.16 5.44 -7.48
CA TRP A 30 1.77 4.97 -7.35
C TRP A 30 1.01 5.75 -6.29
N VAL A 31 1.61 5.93 -5.10
CA VAL A 31 0.97 6.68 -4.02
C VAL A 31 0.72 8.13 -4.42
N LYS A 32 1.69 8.78 -5.08
CA LYS A 32 1.51 10.13 -5.62
C LYS A 32 0.33 10.20 -6.59
N GLY A 33 0.19 9.21 -7.49
CA GLY A 33 -0.96 9.11 -8.39
C GLY A 33 -2.30 8.92 -7.67
N TYR A 34 -2.34 8.09 -6.61
CA TYR A 34 -3.53 7.94 -5.78
C TYR A 34 -3.92 9.25 -5.08
N ILE A 35 -2.96 9.96 -4.49
CA ILE A 35 -3.20 11.26 -3.85
C ILE A 35 -3.72 12.27 -4.87
N GLN A 36 -3.09 12.37 -6.04
CA GLN A 36 -3.53 13.27 -7.11
C GLN A 36 -4.96 12.94 -7.58
N THR A 37 -5.26 11.66 -7.80
CA THR A 37 -6.60 11.21 -8.19
C THR A 37 -7.63 11.56 -7.13
N TYR A 38 -7.30 11.34 -5.87
CA TYR A 38 -8.16 11.67 -4.74
C TYR A 38 -8.45 13.17 -4.70
N LEU A 39 -7.42 14.01 -4.67
CA LEU A 39 -7.54 15.47 -4.60
C LEU A 39 -8.31 16.08 -5.77
N VAL A 40 -8.03 15.63 -7.01
CA VAL A 40 -8.74 16.12 -8.20
C VAL A 40 -10.22 15.76 -8.13
N ARG A 41 -10.53 14.55 -7.64
CA ARG A 41 -11.90 14.04 -7.61
C ARG A 41 -12.72 14.58 -6.44
N THR A 42 -12.08 14.91 -5.32
CA THR A 42 -12.72 15.52 -4.14
C THR A 42 -12.83 17.05 -4.23
N ARG A 43 -12.20 17.68 -5.24
CA ARG A 43 -12.32 19.14 -5.49
C ARG A 43 -13.77 19.60 -5.66
N ASP A 44 -14.62 18.76 -6.26
CA ASP A 44 -16.08 18.94 -6.29
C ASP A 44 -16.73 17.88 -5.40
N PHE A 45 -16.65 18.09 -4.09
CA PHE A 45 -17.13 17.13 -3.09
C PHE A 45 -18.61 16.80 -3.29
N TRP A 46 -19.46 17.80 -3.51
CA TRP A 46 -20.90 17.59 -3.68
C TRP A 46 -21.23 16.94 -5.02
N GLY A 47 -20.60 17.36 -6.12
CA GLY A 47 -20.81 16.75 -7.42
C GLY A 47 -20.29 15.31 -7.49
N LEU A 48 -19.23 14.97 -6.76
CA LEU A 48 -18.75 13.60 -6.60
C LEU A 48 -19.85 12.71 -6.01
N HIS A 49 -20.40 13.11 -4.86
CA HIS A 49 -21.41 12.34 -4.13
C HIS A 49 -22.73 12.24 -4.90
N ARG A 50 -23.13 13.30 -5.62
CA ARG A 50 -24.29 13.25 -6.51
C ARG A 50 -24.12 12.30 -7.69
N ARG A 51 -22.91 12.20 -8.25
CA ARG A 51 -22.64 11.35 -9.43
C ARG A 51 -22.42 9.88 -9.07
N LEU A 52 -21.75 9.61 -7.94
CA LEU A 52 -21.46 8.25 -7.50
C LEU A 52 -22.61 7.63 -6.69
N GLY A 53 -23.35 8.46 -5.94
CA GLY A 53 -24.25 7.98 -4.89
C GLY A 53 -23.47 7.60 -3.62
N PHE A 54 -24.20 7.42 -2.52
CA PHE A 54 -23.61 7.26 -1.19
C PHE A 54 -22.62 6.08 -1.09
N TRP A 55 -23.04 4.87 -1.49
CA TRP A 55 -22.21 3.67 -1.35
C TRP A 55 -20.94 3.69 -2.20
N ASN A 56 -21.04 4.15 -3.45
CA ASN A 56 -19.87 4.25 -4.32
C ASN A 56 -18.92 5.36 -3.85
N SER A 57 -19.45 6.45 -3.26
CA SER A 57 -18.61 7.46 -2.61
C SER A 57 -17.86 6.90 -1.41
N VAL A 58 -18.54 6.14 -0.53
CA VAL A 58 -17.87 5.48 0.62
C VAL A 58 -16.76 4.56 0.14
N GLN A 59 -17.02 3.73 -0.88
CA GLN A 59 -16.01 2.86 -1.48
C GLN A 59 -14.86 3.66 -2.09
N PHE A 60 -15.13 4.78 -2.78
CA PHE A 60 -14.10 5.65 -3.31
C PHE A 60 -13.20 6.22 -2.20
N HIS A 61 -13.79 6.71 -1.11
CA HIS A 61 -13.04 7.23 0.02
C HIS A 61 -12.23 6.16 0.73
N LEU A 62 -12.77 4.96 0.93
CA LEU A 62 -12.06 3.86 1.60
C LEU A 62 -10.95 3.27 0.72
N LEU A 63 -11.21 3.04 -0.56
CA LEU A 63 -10.26 2.37 -1.47
C LEU A 63 -9.20 3.32 -2.02
N ILE A 64 -9.55 4.54 -2.41
CA ILE A 64 -8.58 5.50 -2.95
C ILE A 64 -7.97 6.32 -1.81
N GLY A 65 -8.83 6.97 -1.01
CA GLY A 65 -8.40 7.81 0.12
C GLY A 65 -7.73 6.99 1.23
N GLY A 66 -8.44 5.97 1.71
CA GLY A 66 -8.01 5.14 2.81
C GLY A 66 -6.70 4.41 2.54
N THR A 67 -6.41 4.02 1.29
CA THR A 67 -5.16 3.33 0.95
C THR A 67 -3.92 4.16 1.25
N PHE A 68 -3.82 5.39 0.71
CA PHE A 68 -2.61 6.20 0.96
C PHE A 68 -2.60 6.76 2.38
N VAL A 69 -3.76 7.10 2.95
CA VAL A 69 -3.86 7.59 4.34
C VAL A 69 -3.38 6.49 5.31
N SER A 70 -3.82 5.25 5.12
CA SER A 70 -3.38 4.12 5.94
C SER A 70 -1.87 3.92 5.82
N GLN A 71 -1.29 4.01 4.62
CA GLN A 71 0.16 3.87 4.44
C GLN A 71 0.96 5.00 5.10
N LEU A 72 0.43 6.23 5.16
CA LEU A 72 1.07 7.36 5.85
C LEU A 72 0.96 7.24 7.37
N ILE A 73 -0.18 6.77 7.89
CA ILE A 73 -0.45 6.62 9.33
C ILE A 73 0.24 5.39 9.92
N ASN A 74 0.34 4.30 9.16
CA ASN A 74 0.91 3.02 9.61
C ASN A 74 2.24 3.14 10.41
N PRO A 75 3.27 3.90 9.99
CA PRO A 75 4.51 4.01 10.76
C PRO A 75 4.30 4.67 12.13
N PHE A 76 3.37 5.62 12.26
CA PHE A 76 3.02 6.20 13.56
C PHE A 76 2.30 5.18 14.45
N TYR A 77 1.39 4.40 13.87
CA TYR A 77 0.68 3.36 14.61
C TYR A 77 1.65 2.29 15.16
N TRP A 78 2.61 1.86 14.35
CA TRP A 78 3.68 0.96 14.80
C TRP A 78 4.56 1.60 15.88
N LEU A 79 4.95 2.86 15.72
CA LEU A 79 5.72 3.58 16.73
C LEU A 79 4.98 3.65 18.06
N MET A 80 3.70 4.03 18.04
CA MET A 80 2.86 4.09 19.24
C MET A 80 2.70 2.70 19.89
N THR A 81 2.52 1.66 19.09
CA THR A 81 2.43 0.27 19.58
C THR A 81 3.73 -0.17 20.27
N ILE A 82 4.88 0.12 19.68
CA ILE A 82 6.20 -0.21 20.25
C ILE A 82 6.44 0.58 21.55
N LEU A 83 6.12 1.87 21.56
CA LEU A 83 6.25 2.71 22.77
C LEU A 83 5.33 2.22 23.89
N TRP A 84 4.10 1.86 23.57
CA TRP A 84 3.17 1.26 24.54
C TRP A 84 3.69 -0.06 25.10
N LEU A 85 4.27 -0.93 24.26
CA LEU A 85 4.81 -2.22 24.70
C LEU A 85 6.09 -2.09 25.55
N THR A 86 6.95 -1.12 25.26
CA THR A 86 8.29 -1.03 25.86
C THR A 86 8.35 -0.07 27.05
N VAL A 87 7.76 1.13 26.93
CA VAL A 87 7.90 2.21 27.92
C VAL A 87 6.63 2.39 28.74
N ARG A 88 5.45 2.02 28.20
CA ARG A 88 4.13 2.26 28.82
C ARG A 88 3.98 3.70 29.33
N PRO A 89 4.17 4.72 28.49
CA PRO A 89 4.09 6.10 28.93
C PRO A 89 2.68 6.43 29.46
N GLU A 90 2.63 7.06 30.63
CA GLU A 90 1.39 7.55 31.21
C GLU A 90 0.71 8.55 30.25
N GLY A 91 -0.60 8.39 30.03
CA GLY A 91 -1.39 9.23 29.13
C GLY A 91 -1.59 8.68 27.72
N LEU A 92 -0.90 7.61 27.31
CA LEU A 92 -1.18 6.96 26.02
C LEU A 92 -2.57 6.31 26.00
N ASP A 93 -3.03 5.81 27.15
CA ASP A 93 -4.35 5.21 27.32
C ASP A 93 -5.51 6.21 27.06
N TYR A 94 -5.26 7.51 27.20
CA TYR A 94 -6.23 8.56 26.86
C TYR A 94 -6.59 8.55 25.36
N TYR A 95 -5.61 8.26 24.51
CA TYR A 95 -5.79 8.21 23.06
C TYR A 95 -6.40 6.89 22.58
N PHE A 96 -6.39 5.84 23.42
CA PHE A 96 -6.93 4.53 23.08
C PHE A 96 -7.98 4.06 24.12
N PRO A 97 -9.19 4.64 24.11
CA PRO A 97 -10.34 4.10 24.83
C PRO A 97 -10.51 2.60 24.56
N PRO A 98 -11.07 1.81 25.50
CA PRO A 98 -11.14 0.35 25.39
C PRO A 98 -11.74 -0.17 24.08
N LEU A 99 -12.75 0.50 23.55
CA LEU A 99 -13.36 0.13 22.27
C LEU A 99 -12.40 0.30 21.08
N ILE A 100 -11.69 1.42 21.03
CA ILE A 100 -10.71 1.71 19.97
C ILE A 100 -9.55 0.72 20.07
N PHE A 101 -9.08 0.44 21.29
CA PHE A 101 -8.06 -0.57 21.54
C PHE A 101 -8.51 -1.97 21.10
N ALA A 102 -9.76 -2.36 21.41
CA ALA A 102 -10.33 -3.65 21.00
C ALA A 102 -10.43 -3.76 19.48
N MET A 103 -10.91 -2.72 18.79
CA MET A 103 -10.97 -2.69 17.33
C MET A 103 -9.57 -2.74 16.71
N GLY A 104 -8.62 -1.97 17.24
CA GLY A 104 -7.23 -1.97 16.80
C GLY A 104 -6.56 -3.34 16.98
N SER A 105 -6.77 -3.98 18.13
CA SER A 105 -6.28 -5.32 18.43
C SER A 105 -6.92 -6.37 17.53
N PHE A 106 -8.23 -6.29 17.29
CA PHE A 106 -8.92 -7.17 16.36
C PHE A 106 -8.34 -7.06 14.94
N CYS A 107 -8.13 -5.83 14.44
CA CYS A 107 -7.48 -5.60 13.16
C CYS A 107 -6.03 -6.12 13.14
N LEU A 108 -5.29 -5.91 14.22
CA LEU A 108 -3.89 -6.32 14.35
C LEU A 108 -3.75 -7.85 14.31
N PHE A 109 -4.62 -8.60 14.98
CA PHE A 109 -4.51 -10.05 15.04
C PHE A 109 -5.37 -10.73 13.96
N VAL A 110 -6.69 -10.53 14.00
CA VAL A 110 -7.63 -11.21 13.09
C VAL A 110 -7.52 -10.67 11.67
N GLY A 111 -7.46 -9.35 11.51
CA GLY A 111 -7.34 -8.72 10.19
C GLY A 111 -6.05 -9.13 9.46
N ASN A 112 -4.91 -9.06 10.14
CA ASN A 112 -3.64 -9.49 9.56
C ASN A 112 -3.57 -11.01 9.33
N PHE A 113 -4.18 -11.82 10.19
CA PHE A 113 -4.29 -13.26 9.96
C PHE A 113 -5.07 -13.57 8.68
N ILE A 114 -6.26 -12.96 8.51
CA ILE A 114 -7.07 -13.13 7.29
C ILE A 114 -6.29 -12.67 6.07
N PHE A 115 -5.61 -11.52 6.16
CA PHE A 115 -4.80 -11.00 5.06
C PHE A 115 -3.66 -11.97 4.67
N ALA A 116 -2.89 -12.45 5.65
CA ALA A 116 -1.78 -13.36 5.42
C ALA A 116 -2.26 -14.72 4.89
N TYR A 117 -3.36 -15.24 5.45
CA TYR A 117 -3.94 -16.52 5.06
C TYR A 117 -4.49 -16.50 3.63
N THR A 118 -5.25 -15.46 3.28
CA THR A 118 -5.76 -15.31 1.90
C THR A 118 -4.64 -15.10 0.89
N SER A 119 -3.57 -14.38 1.27
CA SER A 119 -2.37 -14.24 0.45
C SER A 119 -1.65 -15.58 0.24
N ALA A 120 -1.55 -16.41 1.28
CA ALA A 120 -0.98 -17.75 1.19
C ALA A 120 -1.81 -18.66 0.26
N ILE A 121 -3.15 -18.65 0.39
CA ILE A 121 -4.04 -19.37 -0.54
C ILE A 121 -3.82 -18.91 -1.98
N ALA A 122 -3.69 -17.60 -2.21
CA ALA A 122 -3.44 -17.07 -3.54
C ALA A 122 -2.12 -17.59 -4.13
N CYS A 123 -1.05 -17.66 -3.33
CA CYS A 123 0.23 -18.25 -3.77
C CYS A 123 0.09 -19.73 -4.14
N VAL A 124 -0.62 -20.52 -3.32
CA VAL A 124 -0.83 -21.96 -3.57
C VAL A 124 -1.67 -22.16 -4.83
N ARG A 125 -2.78 -21.43 -4.99
CA ARG A 125 -3.64 -21.52 -6.19
C ARG A 125 -2.93 -21.08 -7.48
N ARG A 126 -1.88 -20.27 -7.39
CA ARG A 126 -1.05 -19.82 -8.51
C ARG A 126 0.17 -20.73 -8.77
N GLY A 127 0.31 -21.85 -8.05
CA GLY A 127 1.45 -22.78 -8.22
C GLY A 127 2.77 -22.28 -7.63
N VAL A 128 2.77 -21.16 -6.91
CA VAL A 128 3.95 -20.55 -6.29
C VAL A 128 3.88 -20.63 -4.75
N GLY A 129 3.39 -21.75 -4.23
CA GLY A 129 3.15 -21.97 -2.80
C GLY A 129 4.40 -21.79 -1.92
N HIS A 130 5.60 -22.04 -2.46
CA HIS A 130 6.87 -21.79 -1.77
C HIS A 130 7.05 -20.30 -1.37
N LEU A 131 6.37 -19.38 -2.05
CA LEU A 131 6.39 -17.95 -1.72
C LEU A 131 5.53 -17.60 -0.49
N ALA A 132 4.59 -18.45 -0.10
CA ALA A 132 3.68 -18.18 1.02
C ALA A 132 4.43 -17.93 2.35
N ARG A 133 5.59 -18.57 2.54
CA ARG A 133 6.45 -18.36 3.71
C ARG A 133 6.96 -16.92 3.86
N TYR A 134 7.14 -16.21 2.75
CA TYR A 134 7.55 -14.80 2.77
C TYR A 134 6.42 -13.88 3.26
N GLY A 135 5.22 -14.42 3.48
CA GLY A 135 4.13 -13.77 4.20
C GLY A 135 4.55 -13.31 5.62
N LEU A 136 5.50 -14.00 6.26
CA LEU A 136 6.01 -13.60 7.58
C LEU A 136 6.79 -12.27 7.55
N VAL A 137 7.32 -11.89 6.38
CA VAL A 137 8.06 -10.63 6.19
C VAL A 137 7.12 -9.48 5.83
N MET A 138 5.80 -9.72 5.77
CA MET A 138 4.80 -8.70 5.43
C MET A 138 4.84 -7.43 6.29
N PRO A 139 4.99 -7.50 7.63
CA PRO A 139 5.05 -6.29 8.45
C PRO A 139 6.21 -5.37 8.05
N ALA A 140 7.39 -5.95 7.78
CA ALA A 140 8.54 -5.20 7.28
C ALA A 140 8.28 -4.62 5.87
N TYR A 141 7.58 -5.37 5.02
CA TYR A 141 7.17 -4.90 3.69
C TYR A 141 6.17 -3.73 3.78
N TRP A 142 5.28 -3.71 4.77
CA TRP A 142 4.38 -2.57 5.01
C TRP A 142 5.10 -1.31 5.45
N LEU A 143 6.15 -1.44 6.26
CA LEU A 143 7.03 -0.30 6.58
C LEU A 143 7.69 0.23 5.32
N MET A 144 8.19 -0.64 4.45
CA MET A 144 8.76 -0.23 3.17
C MET A 144 7.72 0.47 2.26
N MET A 145 6.47 -0.01 2.22
CA MET A 145 5.37 0.68 1.54
C MET A 145 5.13 2.08 2.13
N SER A 146 5.19 2.19 3.45
CA SER A 146 5.00 3.46 4.16
C SER A 146 6.10 4.47 3.82
N LEU A 147 7.37 4.02 3.70
CA LEU A 147 8.48 4.86 3.22
C LEU A 147 8.24 5.36 1.79
N GLY A 148 7.77 4.49 0.90
CA GLY A 148 7.35 4.88 -0.45
C GLY A 148 6.23 5.91 -0.43
N ALA A 149 5.23 5.72 0.43
CA ALA A 149 4.10 6.63 0.57
C ALA A 149 4.53 8.03 1.05
N TRP A 150 5.34 8.11 2.11
CA TRP A 150 5.89 9.37 2.61
C TRP A 150 6.72 10.09 1.57
N LYS A 151 7.58 9.37 0.85
CA LYS A 151 8.35 9.94 -0.25
C LYS A 151 7.43 10.53 -1.33
N GLY A 152 6.41 9.78 -1.76
CA GLY A 152 5.45 10.23 -2.78
C GLY A 152 4.63 11.44 -2.34
N PHE A 153 4.21 11.45 -1.07
CA PHE A 153 3.49 12.57 -0.45
C PHE A 153 4.36 13.84 -0.38
N LEU A 154 5.58 13.74 0.14
CA LEU A 154 6.51 14.88 0.20
C LEU A 154 6.91 15.39 -1.20
N GLN A 155 7.02 14.49 -2.18
CA GLN A 155 7.27 14.86 -3.58
C GLN A 155 6.13 15.66 -4.20
N LEU A 156 4.90 15.57 -3.70
CA LEU A 156 3.79 16.37 -4.21
C LEU A 156 4.01 17.86 -3.96
N PHE A 157 4.62 18.22 -2.82
CA PHE A 157 4.91 19.60 -2.44
C PHE A 157 6.24 20.10 -3.02
N HIS A 158 7.31 19.32 -2.91
CA HIS A 158 8.65 19.77 -3.30
C HIS A 158 8.94 19.63 -4.79
N LYS A 159 8.33 18.64 -5.47
CA LYS A 159 8.56 18.33 -6.89
C LYS A 159 7.26 17.85 -7.56
N PRO A 160 6.23 18.70 -7.69
CA PRO A 160 4.88 18.31 -8.11
C PRO A 160 4.85 17.61 -9.48
N HIS A 161 5.64 18.07 -10.43
CA HIS A 161 5.71 17.48 -11.79
C HIS A 161 6.75 16.37 -11.96
N HIS A 162 7.53 16.07 -10.91
CA HIS A 162 8.52 15.00 -10.99
C HIS A 162 7.87 13.62 -10.93
N TRP A 163 8.23 12.77 -11.88
CA TRP A 163 7.73 11.41 -12.00
C TRP A 163 8.91 10.45 -11.96
N GLU A 164 8.98 9.63 -10.91
CA GLU A 164 10.06 8.67 -10.69
C GLU A 164 10.00 7.57 -11.75
N LYS A 165 10.93 7.59 -12.71
CA LYS A 165 11.06 6.53 -13.70
C LYS A 165 11.86 5.37 -13.09
N THR A 166 11.35 4.16 -13.27
CA THR A 166 12.10 2.93 -13.01
C THR A 166 12.85 2.55 -14.28
N LYS A 167 14.11 2.11 -14.14
CA LYS A 167 14.83 1.54 -15.29
C LYS A 167 14.17 0.20 -15.63
N HIS A 168 13.88 -0.01 -16.91
CA HIS A 168 13.51 -1.32 -17.44
C HIS A 168 14.79 -2.00 -17.90
N PHE A 169 14.98 -3.26 -17.53
CA PHE A 169 16.13 -4.03 -17.95
C PHE A 169 15.71 -4.87 -19.14
N SER A 170 16.32 -4.64 -20.31
CA SER A 170 16.23 -5.58 -21.43
C SER A 170 17.03 -6.84 -21.10
N GLU A 171 16.63 -8.00 -21.62
CA GLU A 171 17.30 -9.29 -21.38
C GLU A 171 18.82 -9.22 -21.62
N THR A 172 19.25 -8.36 -22.56
CA THR A 172 20.66 -8.09 -22.91
C THR A 172 21.53 -7.55 -21.77
N ASP A 173 20.96 -6.86 -20.77
CA ASP A 173 21.73 -6.30 -19.65
C ASP A 173 22.04 -7.35 -18.56
N THR A 174 21.28 -8.44 -18.52
CA THR A 174 21.42 -9.51 -17.50
C THR A 174 22.68 -10.36 -17.73
N GLY A 175 23.15 -10.45 -18.98
CA GLY A 175 24.33 -11.23 -19.35
C GLY A 175 25.66 -10.62 -18.91
N GLN A 176 25.72 -9.32 -18.61
CA GLN A 176 26.96 -8.65 -18.19
C GLN A 176 27.17 -8.65 -16.67
N GLN A 177 26.13 -8.87 -15.85
CA GLN A 177 26.27 -8.93 -14.39
C GLN A 177 26.62 -10.32 -13.85
N GLN A 178 26.37 -11.39 -14.62
CA GLN A 178 26.77 -12.75 -14.24
C GLN A 178 28.22 -13.10 -14.63
N SER A 179 28.89 -12.26 -15.43
CA SER A 179 30.27 -12.49 -15.88
C SER A 179 31.34 -11.81 -15.01
N THR A 180 30.97 -11.20 -13.89
CA THR A 180 31.91 -10.51 -12.98
C THR A 180 31.78 -10.95 -11.53
N THR A 181 31.67 -12.26 -11.29
CA THR A 181 31.94 -12.92 -10.00
C THR A 181 32.65 -14.22 -10.24
#